data_AF-A0A8H8N4C4-F1
#
_entry.id   AF-A0A8H8N4C4-F1
#
_cell.length_a   1.000
_cell.length_b   1.000
_cell.length_c   1.000
_cell.angle_alpha   90.00
_cell.angle_beta   90.00
_cell.angle_gamma   90.00
#
_symmetry.space_group_name_H-M   'P 1'
#
loop_
_entity.id
_entity.type
_entity.pdbx_description
1 polymer ?
#
loop_
_entity_poly.entity_id
_entity_poly.type
_entity_poly.pdbx_seq_one_letter_code
_entity_poly.pdbx_strand_id
1 'polypeptide(L)'
;MDLLQPSSSGVGASLTELWVKDKYGKLRDVVLGYDNRVRNTIKIAVMRTFFVAFTLAWLCKGTRGQVPGQISDPFKQYTITAPDGSITAKFIGSGASLTELWVKDKYGKLRDVVLGYDNRTDPMHPVFNSIVGRYANRIKNAYLSQESESKLPRHLNDHDGLATIHGGKVGWDRRNWTFSGSSGSSITFTHLDPGDENFPGNVTAKVTYHVSHGGKFDISVVATATEKTPIMTTSHIYWNLDAFQDGNKDIFGHRLRIAASRTLEEDSISIPTGNFTQVKGTALDFRKEMAVGARWNQTVGYGGCPVCIGYDLPWIFDKSNRNAPDVSLYSPTSGIKQVLFMCMKEAFTDIEALRLEITTNQPAVQIFSGNWLQIPRKVVHGGPLMIYDQYSAIAIEPEGYLDAINNPEWGVDQICKLLSHQLLVAF
;
A
#
# COMPACT_ATOMS: atom_id res chain seq x y z
N MET A 1 -19.36 -13.49 -35.49
CA MET A 1 -19.51 -12.30 -36.35
C MET A 1 -18.22 -11.52 -36.21
N ASP A 2 -17.40 -11.52 -37.25
CA ASP A 2 -16.11 -10.85 -37.29
C ASP A 2 -16.30 -9.33 -37.22
N LEU A 3 -15.50 -8.67 -36.37
CA LEU A 3 -15.41 -7.21 -36.31
C LEU A 3 -14.11 -6.79 -37.00
N LEU A 4 -14.25 -6.27 -38.22
CA LEU A 4 -13.20 -5.54 -38.92
C LEU A 4 -13.07 -4.14 -38.32
N GLN A 5 -11.85 -3.74 -37.94
CA GLN A 5 -11.52 -2.33 -37.69
C GLN A 5 -11.21 -1.62 -39.01
N PRO A 6 -11.54 -0.32 -39.15
CA PRO A 6 -10.86 0.57 -40.08
C PRO A 6 -9.96 1.59 -39.37
N SER A 7 -8.94 2.00 -40.13
CA SER A 7 -7.86 2.90 -39.79
C SER A 7 -8.14 4.38 -40.12
N SER A 8 -7.36 5.24 -39.46
CA SER A 8 -6.92 6.61 -39.82
C SER A 8 -7.74 7.87 -39.42
N SER A 9 -7.04 8.69 -38.62
CA SER A 9 -6.86 10.15 -38.64
C SER A 9 -8.05 11.14 -38.65
N GLY A 10 -8.03 12.07 -37.68
CA GLY A 10 -8.46 13.47 -37.88
C GLY A 10 -9.67 13.95 -37.08
N VAL A 11 -9.39 14.70 -36.00
CA VAL A 11 -10.17 15.74 -35.30
C VAL A 11 -11.68 15.86 -35.62
N GLY A 12 -12.51 15.66 -34.59
CA GLY A 12 -13.90 16.16 -34.54
C GLY A 12 -14.87 15.15 -33.92
N ALA A 13 -15.40 15.46 -32.75
CA ALA A 13 -16.46 14.68 -32.11
C ALA A 13 -17.67 14.55 -33.06
N SER A 14 -18.03 13.31 -33.39
CA SER A 14 -19.25 12.97 -34.13
C SER A 14 -19.78 11.64 -33.61
N LEU A 15 -21.04 11.67 -33.17
CA LEU A 15 -21.80 10.54 -32.64
C LEU A 15 -21.70 9.30 -33.53
N THR A 16 -21.38 8.16 -32.94
CA THR A 16 -21.45 6.85 -33.58
C THR A 16 -22.92 6.41 -33.69
N GLU A 17 -23.49 6.44 -34.89
CA GLU A 17 -24.80 5.83 -35.17
C GLU A 17 -24.70 4.30 -35.08
N LEU A 18 -25.52 3.69 -34.23
CA LEU A 18 -25.55 2.24 -33.99
C LEU A 18 -26.81 1.65 -34.63
N TRP A 19 -26.62 0.94 -35.75
CA TRP A 19 -27.71 0.34 -36.50
C TRP A 19 -27.95 -1.11 -36.06
N VAL A 20 -29.20 -1.46 -35.74
CA VAL A 20 -29.60 -2.83 -35.39
C VAL A 20 -30.58 -3.36 -36.44
N LYS A 21 -30.36 -4.59 -36.90
CA LYS A 21 -31.33 -5.33 -37.74
C LYS A 21 -32.39 -5.97 -36.85
N ASP A 22 -33.66 -5.73 -37.16
CA ASP A 22 -34.74 -6.48 -36.52
C ASP A 22 -34.79 -7.94 -37.01
N LYS A 23 -35.67 -8.75 -36.39
CA LYS A 23 -35.89 -10.16 -36.74
C LYS A 23 -36.40 -10.40 -38.18
N TYR A 24 -36.69 -9.33 -38.92
CA TYR A 24 -37.10 -9.37 -40.33
C TYR A 24 -36.04 -8.73 -41.26
N GLY A 25 -34.85 -8.43 -40.75
CA GLY A 25 -33.71 -7.96 -41.53
C GLY A 25 -33.72 -6.48 -41.88
N LYS A 26 -34.62 -5.67 -41.29
CA LYS A 26 -34.71 -4.23 -41.55
C LYS A 26 -33.82 -3.44 -40.59
N LEU A 27 -32.97 -2.56 -41.11
CA LEU A 27 -32.10 -1.68 -40.33
C LEU A 27 -32.93 -0.57 -39.67
N ARG A 28 -32.75 -0.38 -38.36
CA ARG A 28 -33.31 0.76 -37.61
C ARG A 28 -32.22 1.46 -36.81
N ASP A 29 -32.34 2.77 -36.74
CA ASP A 29 -31.45 3.67 -36.01
C ASP A 29 -31.83 3.70 -34.52
N VAL A 30 -30.84 3.72 -33.63
CA VAL A 30 -31.02 3.73 -32.18
C VAL A 30 -30.33 4.98 -31.61
N VAL A 31 -31.10 6.06 -31.48
CA VAL A 31 -30.65 7.29 -30.80
C VAL A 31 -30.83 7.11 -29.29
N LEU A 32 -29.74 6.87 -28.56
CA LEU A 32 -29.74 6.94 -27.09
C LEU A 32 -29.51 8.38 -26.64
N GLY A 33 -30.61 9.12 -26.46
CA GLY A 33 -30.63 10.41 -25.78
C GLY A 33 -30.52 10.24 -24.25
N TYR A 34 -29.62 11.01 -23.65
CA TYR A 34 -29.37 11.12 -22.22
C TYR A 34 -30.46 12.00 -21.58
N ASP A 35 -31.40 11.44 -20.80
CA ASP A 35 -32.35 12.22 -20.00
C ASP A 35 -32.43 11.69 -18.55
N ASN A 36 -31.98 12.54 -17.63
CA ASN A 36 -32.02 12.38 -16.18
C ASN A 36 -33.43 12.71 -15.67
N ARG A 37 -34.40 11.80 -15.77
CA ARG A 37 -35.70 12.00 -15.08
C ARG A 37 -36.65 10.81 -14.91
N VAL A 38 -36.22 9.62 -14.46
CA VAL A 38 -37.17 8.65 -13.85
C VAL A 38 -36.52 7.85 -12.71
N ARG A 39 -36.54 8.44 -11.50
CA ARG A 39 -36.54 7.67 -10.25
C ARG A 39 -37.94 7.11 -10.04
N ASN A 40 -38.02 5.88 -9.51
CA ASN A 40 -39.23 5.14 -9.15
C ASN A 40 -40.06 4.62 -10.33
N THR A 41 -39.80 3.38 -10.74
CA THR A 41 -40.77 2.27 -10.86
C THR A 41 -40.04 1.14 -11.60
N ILE A 42 -39.52 0.15 -10.85
CA ILE A 42 -39.29 -1.28 -11.18
C ILE A 42 -38.57 -1.85 -9.94
N LYS A 43 -39.29 -1.83 -8.82
CA LYS A 43 -39.22 -2.89 -7.81
C LYS A 43 -40.55 -3.63 -7.98
N ILE A 44 -40.53 -4.95 -7.83
CA ILE A 44 -41.67 -5.88 -8.00
C ILE A 44 -41.82 -6.38 -9.43
N ALA A 45 -41.09 -7.46 -9.78
CA ALA A 45 -41.54 -8.55 -10.66
C ALA A 45 -40.43 -9.58 -11.01
N VAL A 46 -39.45 -9.88 -10.15
CA VAL A 46 -38.65 -11.12 -10.28
C VAL A 46 -38.29 -11.65 -8.89
N MET A 47 -39.31 -12.06 -8.14
CA MET A 47 -39.13 -12.73 -6.85
C MET A 47 -40.33 -13.63 -6.62
N ARG A 48 -40.47 -14.70 -7.42
CA ARG A 48 -41.49 -15.74 -7.24
C ARG A 48 -41.25 -16.94 -8.16
N THR A 49 -40.13 -17.65 -8.01
CA THR A 49 -40.09 -19.10 -8.29
C THR A 49 -38.88 -19.72 -7.59
N PHE A 50 -39.08 -20.91 -7.01
CA PHE A 50 -38.12 -21.78 -6.31
C PHE A 50 -37.95 -21.56 -4.80
N PHE A 51 -39.00 -21.92 -4.06
CA PHE A 51 -38.87 -22.55 -2.75
C PHE A 51 -39.56 -23.92 -2.81
N VAL A 52 -39.03 -24.88 -2.04
CA VAL A 52 -39.46 -26.28 -1.80
C VAL A 52 -38.83 -27.35 -2.72
N ALA A 53 -37.75 -27.99 -2.26
CA ALA A 53 -37.77 -29.38 -1.76
C ALA A 53 -36.37 -29.88 -1.33
N PHE A 54 -36.38 -30.81 -0.36
CA PHE A 54 -35.30 -31.67 0.13
C PHE A 54 -34.30 -31.17 1.19
N THR A 55 -34.78 -31.19 2.43
CA THR A 55 -34.03 -31.71 3.60
C THR A 55 -33.92 -33.24 3.53
N LEU A 56 -32.70 -33.79 3.57
CA LEU A 56 -32.24 -34.95 4.39
C LEU A 56 -30.93 -35.53 3.81
N ALA A 57 -29.79 -35.18 4.42
CA ALA A 57 -28.59 -36.02 4.45
C ALA A 57 -27.67 -35.52 5.57
N TRP A 58 -28.10 -35.70 6.82
CA TRP A 58 -27.23 -35.60 7.99
C TRP A 58 -26.96 -37.01 8.46
N LEU A 59 -25.80 -37.58 8.12
CA LEU A 59 -25.12 -38.68 8.83
C LEU A 59 -23.84 -39.08 8.06
N CYS A 60 -22.77 -38.31 8.26
CA CYS A 60 -21.40 -38.83 8.29
C CYS A 60 -20.59 -37.88 9.17
N LYS A 61 -20.49 -38.24 10.46
CA LYS A 61 -19.59 -37.59 11.43
C LYS A 61 -18.15 -37.90 11.02
N GLY A 62 -17.53 -36.96 10.29
CA GLY A 62 -16.08 -36.79 10.28
C GLY A 62 -15.75 -35.60 11.16
N THR A 63 -15.00 -35.82 12.23
CA THR A 63 -14.52 -34.78 13.15
C THR A 63 -13.61 -33.80 12.42
N ARG A 64 -14.19 -32.74 11.84
CA ARG A 64 -13.48 -31.49 11.57
C ARG A 64 -13.43 -30.71 12.87
N GLY A 65 -12.22 -30.55 13.42
CA GLY A 65 -12.00 -29.62 14.52
C GLY A 65 -12.52 -28.25 14.12
N GLN A 66 -13.55 -27.78 14.83
CA GLN A 66 -13.94 -26.38 14.78
C GLN A 66 -12.84 -25.59 15.48
N VAL A 67 -12.19 -24.66 14.77
CA VAL A 67 -11.47 -23.57 15.40
C VAL A 67 -12.53 -22.55 15.81
N PRO A 68 -12.79 -22.31 17.11
CA PRO A 68 -13.70 -21.25 17.53
C PRO A 68 -12.93 -19.93 17.47
N GLY A 69 -13.10 -19.20 16.38
CA GLY A 69 -12.86 -17.77 16.31
C GLY A 69 -14.09 -17.17 15.65
N GLN A 70 -14.84 -16.34 16.38
CA GLN A 70 -15.86 -15.50 15.75
C GLN A 70 -15.21 -14.78 14.57
N ILE A 71 -15.88 -14.75 13.41
CA ILE A 71 -15.52 -13.85 12.33
C ILE A 71 -15.59 -12.45 12.93
N SER A 72 -14.45 -11.88 13.32
CA SER A 72 -14.36 -10.53 13.84
C SER A 72 -14.77 -9.60 12.72
N ASP A 73 -15.69 -8.66 13.00
CA ASP A 73 -16.01 -7.57 12.08
C ASP A 73 -14.70 -6.97 11.56
N PRO A 74 -14.41 -7.07 10.25
CA PRO A 74 -13.12 -6.64 9.69
C PRO A 74 -12.91 -5.13 9.80
N PHE A 75 -13.96 -4.37 10.06
CA PHE A 75 -13.92 -2.93 10.28
C PHE A 75 -13.98 -2.52 11.75
N LYS A 76 -14.03 -3.49 12.67
CA LYS A 76 -13.94 -3.21 14.10
C LYS A 76 -12.64 -2.47 14.39
N GLN A 77 -12.77 -1.28 14.98
CA GLN A 77 -11.63 -0.47 15.35
C GLN A 77 -11.01 -0.95 16.67
N TYR A 78 -9.69 -1.01 16.70
CA TYR A 78 -8.88 -1.30 17.86
C TYR A 78 -7.93 -0.12 18.13
N THR A 79 -7.68 0.19 19.39
CA THR A 79 -6.78 1.30 19.77
C THR A 79 -5.72 0.77 20.72
N ILE A 80 -4.47 1.17 20.50
CA ILE A 80 -3.36 0.98 21.43
C ILE A 80 -2.70 2.32 21.71
N THR A 81 -2.19 2.49 22.93
CA THR A 81 -1.58 3.74 23.39
C THR A 81 -0.30 3.42 24.15
N ALA A 82 0.77 4.19 23.89
CA ALA A 82 1.99 4.06 24.68
C ALA A 82 1.70 4.44 26.15
N PRO A 83 2.34 3.81 27.15
CA PRO A 83 2.01 4.07 28.55
C PRO A 83 2.18 5.54 29.01
N ASP A 84 3.04 6.31 28.35
CA ASP A 84 3.25 7.75 28.58
C ASP A 84 2.33 8.67 27.74
N GLY A 85 1.44 8.09 26.93
CA GLY A 85 0.56 8.82 26.02
C GLY A 85 1.29 9.61 24.93
N SER A 86 2.53 9.25 24.60
CA SER A 86 3.31 9.88 23.53
C SER A 86 2.74 9.60 22.14
N ILE A 87 2.18 8.41 21.95
CA ILE A 87 1.64 7.92 20.68
C ILE A 87 0.39 7.07 20.91
N THR A 88 -0.61 7.23 20.04
CA THR A 88 -1.82 6.39 19.99
C THR A 88 -2.08 5.96 18.57
N ALA A 89 -2.26 4.66 18.36
CA ALA A 89 -2.49 4.07 17.04
C ALA A 89 -3.83 3.35 17.01
N LYS A 90 -4.57 3.49 15.92
CA LYS A 90 -5.86 2.83 15.70
C LYS A 90 -5.81 1.91 14.49
N PHE A 91 -6.41 0.73 14.60
CA PHE A 91 -6.34 -0.33 13.60
C PHE A 91 -7.69 -0.96 13.29
N ILE A 92 -7.76 -1.66 12.15
CA ILE A 92 -8.84 -2.57 11.80
C ILE A 92 -8.28 -3.90 11.29
N GLY A 93 -9.13 -4.94 11.25
CA GLY A 93 -8.75 -6.26 10.74
C GLY A 93 -8.58 -6.32 9.22
N SER A 94 -9.34 -5.53 8.44
CA SER A 94 -9.16 -5.44 6.99
C SER A 94 -7.76 -4.91 6.66
N GLY A 95 -6.97 -5.70 5.95
CA GLY A 95 -5.56 -5.42 5.63
C GLY A 95 -4.63 -5.31 6.84
N ALA A 96 -5.12 -5.68 8.04
CA ALA A 96 -4.51 -5.30 9.32
C ALA A 96 -4.13 -3.81 9.38
N SER A 97 -4.99 -2.94 8.84
CA SER A 97 -4.63 -1.57 8.45
C SER A 97 -4.53 -0.62 9.64
N LEU A 98 -3.52 0.24 9.62
CA LEU A 98 -3.42 1.43 10.47
C LEU A 98 -4.38 2.52 9.93
N THR A 99 -5.19 3.09 10.81
CA THR A 99 -6.27 4.00 10.41
C THR A 99 -6.02 5.43 10.87
N GLU A 100 -5.39 5.55 12.04
CA GLU A 100 -4.99 6.80 12.65
C GLU A 100 -3.72 6.56 13.46
N LEU A 101 -2.79 7.52 13.43
CA LEU A 101 -1.57 7.51 14.21
C LEU A 101 -1.33 8.89 14.81
N TRP A 102 -1.67 9.02 16.08
CA TRP A 102 -1.62 10.28 16.81
C TRP A 102 -0.31 10.45 17.53
N VAL A 103 0.40 11.53 17.22
CA VAL A 103 1.65 11.92 17.86
C VAL A 103 1.64 13.40 18.21
N LYS A 104 2.45 13.81 19.18
CA LYS A 104 2.53 15.21 19.62
C LYS A 104 3.41 16.02 18.67
N ASP A 105 2.93 17.20 18.30
CA ASP A 105 3.72 18.22 17.60
C ASP A 105 4.65 18.99 18.54
N LYS A 106 5.44 19.94 18.00
CA LYS A 106 6.36 20.77 18.79
C LYS A 106 5.66 21.63 19.86
N TYR A 107 4.34 21.79 19.77
CA TYR A 107 3.51 22.52 20.72
C TYR A 107 2.75 21.59 21.68
N GLY A 108 3.01 20.27 21.62
CA GLY A 108 2.36 19.26 22.44
C GLY A 108 0.95 18.88 21.98
N LYS A 109 0.49 19.36 20.81
CA LYS A 109 -0.83 19.01 20.26
C LYS A 109 -0.76 17.68 19.53
N LEU A 110 -1.73 16.80 19.78
CA LEU A 110 -1.85 15.55 19.05
C LEU A 110 -2.28 15.81 17.60
N ARG A 111 -1.59 15.18 16.66
CA ARG A 111 -1.87 15.22 15.23
C ARG A 111 -1.87 13.80 14.68
N ASP A 112 -2.85 13.50 13.83
CA ASP A 112 -2.89 12.24 13.09
C ASP A 112 -2.02 12.38 11.84
N VAL A 113 -0.90 11.67 11.81
CA VAL A 113 0.15 11.90 10.78
C VAL A 113 0.06 10.96 9.59
N VAL A 114 -0.96 10.11 9.55
CA VAL A 114 -1.17 9.16 8.46
C VAL A 114 -2.47 9.45 7.73
N LEU A 115 -2.47 9.31 6.41
CA LEU A 115 -3.69 9.42 5.61
C LEU A 115 -4.59 8.20 5.85
N GLY A 116 -5.80 8.26 5.30
CA GLY A 116 -6.77 7.18 5.42
C GLY A 116 -8.18 7.74 5.19
N TYR A 117 -9.15 6.85 5.19
CA TYR A 117 -10.53 7.14 4.82
C TYR A 117 -11.49 6.57 5.85
N ASP A 118 -12.61 7.28 6.05
CA ASP A 118 -13.67 6.85 6.96
C ASP A 118 -14.63 5.85 6.27
N ASN A 119 -14.91 6.04 4.98
CA ASN A 119 -15.71 5.09 4.20
C ASN A 119 -14.82 3.99 3.62
N ARG A 120 -14.89 2.80 4.21
CA ARG A 120 -14.05 1.64 3.85
C ARG A 120 -14.75 0.60 2.99
N THR A 121 -15.92 0.95 2.46
CA THR A 121 -16.73 0.03 1.63
C THR A 121 -16.36 0.12 0.15
N ASP A 122 -15.58 1.12 -0.25
CA ASP A 122 -15.14 1.29 -1.63
C ASP A 122 -13.98 0.32 -1.95
N PRO A 123 -14.18 -0.67 -2.82
CA PRO A 123 -13.12 -1.61 -3.19
C PRO A 123 -12.03 -1.01 -4.08
N MET A 124 -12.21 0.21 -4.59
CA MET A 124 -11.28 0.90 -5.51
C MET A 124 -10.41 1.96 -4.82
N HIS A 125 -10.51 2.15 -3.51
CA HIS A 125 -9.67 3.13 -2.82
C HIS A 125 -8.16 2.77 -2.91
N PRO A 126 -7.25 3.76 -2.83
CA PRO A 126 -5.83 3.47 -2.66
C PRO A 126 -5.59 2.63 -1.41
N VAL A 127 -4.55 1.79 -1.44
CA VAL A 127 -4.20 0.91 -0.32
C VAL A 127 -3.54 1.74 0.79
N PHE A 128 -4.31 2.25 1.76
CA PHE A 128 -3.76 3.04 2.86
C PHE A 128 -3.36 2.18 4.04
N ASN A 129 -2.07 2.22 4.35
CA ASN A 129 -1.48 1.80 5.62
C ASN A 129 -1.73 0.33 6.00
N SER A 130 -2.10 -0.50 5.02
CA SER A 130 -2.30 -1.94 5.17
C SER A 130 -0.97 -2.69 5.08
N ILE A 131 -0.97 -3.94 5.53
CA ILE A 131 0.10 -4.88 5.18
C ILE A 131 -0.13 -5.40 3.78
N VAL A 132 0.82 -5.11 2.90
CA VAL A 132 0.81 -5.58 1.51
C VAL A 132 1.52 -6.92 1.42
N GLY A 133 0.93 -7.84 0.65
CA GLY A 133 1.46 -9.18 0.39
C GLY A 133 0.51 -9.98 -0.51
N ARG A 134 0.84 -11.22 -0.90
CA ARG A 134 2.02 -12.00 -0.46
C ARG A 134 3.35 -11.46 -1.01
N TYR A 135 3.31 -10.69 -2.10
CA TYR A 135 4.48 -10.03 -2.67
C TYR A 135 4.18 -8.54 -2.94
N ALA A 136 4.83 -7.65 -2.20
CA ALA A 136 4.72 -6.21 -2.37
C ALA A 136 5.27 -5.77 -3.74
N ASN A 137 4.89 -4.56 -4.15
CA ASN A 137 5.27 -4.00 -5.44
C ASN A 137 5.04 -4.96 -6.65
N ARG A 138 5.79 -4.84 -7.74
CA ARG A 138 5.55 -5.53 -9.01
C ARG A 138 6.33 -6.84 -9.19
N ILE A 139 5.71 -7.80 -9.88
CA ILE A 139 6.36 -9.00 -10.45
C ILE A 139 6.23 -8.94 -11.97
N LYS A 140 7.37 -8.94 -12.67
CA LYS A 140 7.42 -8.85 -14.13
C LYS A 140 6.69 -10.02 -14.78
N ASN A 141 5.78 -9.70 -15.71
CA ASN A 141 5.01 -10.66 -16.50
C ASN A 141 4.21 -11.70 -15.66
N ALA A 142 4.08 -11.48 -14.34
CA ALA A 142 3.54 -12.46 -13.39
C ALA A 142 4.26 -13.83 -13.41
N TYR A 143 5.59 -13.87 -13.61
CA TYR A 143 6.36 -15.13 -13.50
C TYR A 143 7.06 -15.24 -12.15
N LEU A 144 7.10 -16.47 -11.60
CA LEU A 144 7.79 -16.79 -10.34
C LEU A 144 9.30 -16.97 -10.51
N SER A 145 9.70 -17.31 -11.72
CA SER A 145 11.10 -17.44 -12.13
C SER A 145 11.17 -17.47 -13.65
N GLN A 146 12.31 -17.05 -14.21
CA GLN A 146 12.58 -17.15 -15.65
C GLN A 146 12.79 -18.60 -16.12
N GLU A 147 13.14 -19.53 -15.23
CA GLU A 147 13.55 -20.91 -15.57
C GLU A 147 12.43 -21.97 -15.43
N SER A 148 11.25 -21.63 -14.93
CA SER A 148 10.15 -22.59 -14.78
C SER A 148 9.03 -22.37 -15.81
N GLU A 149 8.53 -23.46 -16.40
CA GLU A 149 7.26 -23.46 -17.16
C GLU A 149 6.04 -23.23 -16.24
N SER A 150 6.25 -23.22 -14.92
CA SER A 150 5.27 -22.97 -13.87
C SER A 150 4.89 -21.48 -13.84
N LYS A 151 3.98 -21.11 -14.74
CA LYS A 151 3.33 -19.79 -14.73
C LYS A 151 2.52 -19.62 -13.45
N LEU A 152 2.70 -18.52 -12.71
CA LEU A 152 1.53 -18.00 -12.00
C LEU A 152 0.51 -17.64 -13.08
N PRO A 153 -0.79 -17.82 -12.82
CA PRO A 153 -1.79 -17.27 -13.72
C PRO A 153 -1.55 -15.77 -13.93
N ARG A 154 -1.70 -15.33 -15.18
CA ARG A 154 -1.55 -13.92 -15.54
C ARG A 154 -2.59 -13.10 -14.77
N HIS A 155 -2.12 -12.20 -13.93
CA HIS A 155 -2.98 -11.34 -13.15
C HIS A 155 -3.03 -9.96 -13.81
N LEU A 156 -4.23 -9.54 -14.25
CA LEU A 156 -4.50 -8.28 -14.98
C LEU A 156 -4.36 -7.02 -14.11
N ASN A 157 -3.65 -7.08 -13.00
CA ASN A 157 -3.78 -6.10 -11.92
C ASN A 157 -2.94 -4.84 -12.12
N ASP A 158 -2.05 -4.82 -13.11
CA ASP A 158 -1.34 -3.62 -13.53
C ASP A 158 -0.92 -3.72 -15.01
N HIS A 159 -0.93 -2.60 -15.73
CA HIS A 159 -0.56 -2.49 -17.14
C HIS A 159 -1.11 -3.62 -18.04
N ASP A 160 -2.42 -3.88 -18.03
CA ASP A 160 -3.09 -4.92 -18.82
C ASP A 160 -2.54 -6.35 -18.62
N GLY A 161 -1.99 -6.63 -17.45
CA GLY A 161 -1.45 -7.95 -17.10
C GLY A 161 0.00 -8.18 -17.51
N LEU A 162 0.72 -7.11 -17.84
CA LEU A 162 2.17 -7.12 -18.02
C LEU A 162 2.92 -7.22 -16.67
N ALA A 163 2.26 -6.95 -15.55
CA ALA A 163 2.79 -7.15 -14.21
C ALA A 163 1.70 -7.56 -13.21
N THR A 164 2.09 -8.30 -12.16
CA THR A 164 1.29 -8.40 -10.93
C THR A 164 1.77 -7.32 -9.98
N ILE A 165 0.87 -6.56 -9.35
CA ILE A 165 1.20 -5.59 -8.31
C ILE A 165 0.60 -6.01 -6.96
N HIS A 166 1.33 -5.78 -5.87
CA HIS A 166 0.84 -5.88 -4.49
C HIS A 166 0.11 -7.19 -4.17
N GLY A 167 0.65 -8.30 -4.65
CA GLY A 167 0.14 -9.64 -4.36
C GLY A 167 -1.15 -10.00 -5.08
N GLY A 168 -1.64 -9.19 -6.02
CA GLY A 168 -2.75 -9.54 -6.88
C GLY A 168 -3.97 -8.64 -6.73
N LYS A 169 -5.15 -9.14 -7.14
CA LYS A 169 -6.37 -8.32 -7.27
C LYS A 169 -6.92 -7.99 -5.89
N VAL A 170 -6.87 -9.00 -5.04
CA VAL A 170 -7.22 -8.97 -3.63
C VAL A 170 -6.03 -9.51 -2.86
N GLY A 171 -4.94 -8.74 -2.86
CA GLY A 171 -3.76 -8.95 -2.03
C GLY A 171 -4.08 -8.84 -0.53
N TRP A 172 -3.10 -9.10 0.32
CA TRP A 172 -3.26 -9.15 1.78
C TRP A 172 -3.83 -7.86 2.37
N ASP A 173 -3.62 -6.73 1.70
CA ASP A 173 -4.12 -5.40 2.04
C ASP A 173 -5.66 -5.29 1.95
N ARG A 174 -6.29 -6.10 1.10
CA ARG A 174 -7.74 -6.15 0.91
C ARG A 174 -8.39 -7.36 1.58
N ARG A 175 -7.60 -8.20 2.26
CA ARG A 175 -8.09 -9.40 2.94
C ARG A 175 -8.42 -9.10 4.40
N ASN A 176 -9.33 -9.89 4.96
CA ASN A 176 -9.62 -9.84 6.38
C ASN A 176 -8.54 -10.58 7.16
N TRP A 177 -7.96 -9.91 8.15
CA TRP A 177 -7.08 -10.52 9.12
C TRP A 177 -7.82 -10.78 10.43
N THR A 178 -7.55 -11.93 11.03
CA THR A 178 -8.14 -12.36 12.30
C THR A 178 -7.42 -11.67 13.46
N PHE A 179 -8.18 -10.95 14.29
CA PHE A 179 -7.66 -10.43 15.55
C PHE A 179 -7.15 -11.57 16.43
N SER A 180 -5.88 -11.52 16.81
CA SER A 180 -5.19 -12.60 17.54
C SER A 180 -4.88 -12.25 19.00
N GLY A 181 -5.06 -10.99 19.38
CA GLY A 181 -4.84 -10.52 20.75
C GLY A 181 -4.30 -9.09 20.79
N SER A 182 -4.43 -8.45 21.95
CA SER A 182 -3.86 -7.13 22.22
C SER A 182 -3.54 -6.96 23.71
N SER A 183 -2.63 -6.04 23.99
CA SER A 183 -2.45 -5.40 25.30
C SER A 183 -2.82 -3.92 25.18
N GLY A 184 -2.63 -3.12 26.23
CA GLY A 184 -2.84 -1.66 26.14
C GLY A 184 -1.97 -0.96 25.09
N SER A 185 -0.83 -1.56 24.72
CA SER A 185 0.19 -0.95 23.87
C SER A 185 0.63 -1.84 22.70
N SER A 186 -0.01 -2.99 22.46
CA SER A 186 0.31 -3.89 21.35
C SER A 186 -0.93 -4.60 20.81
N ILE A 187 -0.94 -4.91 19.52
CA ILE A 187 -2.01 -5.66 18.87
C ILE A 187 -1.44 -6.59 17.80
N THR A 188 -2.01 -7.79 17.68
CA THR A 188 -1.60 -8.79 16.68
C THR A 188 -2.79 -9.21 15.83
N PHE A 189 -2.57 -9.28 14.51
CA PHE A 189 -3.49 -9.84 13.54
C PHE A 189 -2.83 -11.04 12.82
N THR A 190 -3.62 -12.04 12.47
CA THR A 190 -3.17 -13.23 11.73
C THR A 190 -3.98 -13.39 10.45
N HIS A 191 -3.32 -13.65 9.33
CA HIS A 191 -3.93 -14.00 8.07
C HIS A 191 -3.46 -15.38 7.61
N LEU A 192 -4.41 -16.23 7.23
CA LEU A 192 -4.14 -17.50 6.57
C LEU A 192 -4.40 -17.31 5.08
N ASP A 193 -3.35 -17.38 4.30
CA ASP A 193 -3.38 -17.33 2.84
C ASP A 193 -3.21 -18.76 2.30
N PRO A 194 -4.27 -19.39 1.75
CA PRO A 194 -4.24 -20.77 1.27
C PRO A 194 -3.62 -20.94 -0.13
N GLY A 195 -2.83 -19.97 -0.59
CA GLY A 195 -2.43 -19.87 -2.00
C GLY A 195 -3.37 -18.98 -2.81
N ASP A 196 -3.97 -17.97 -2.15
CA ASP A 196 -4.75 -16.93 -2.80
C ASP A 196 -3.93 -16.26 -3.89
N GLU A 197 -4.61 -15.75 -4.93
CA GLU A 197 -3.97 -15.17 -6.11
C GLU A 197 -2.93 -16.12 -6.75
N ASN A 198 -3.14 -17.43 -6.52
CA ASN A 198 -2.41 -18.56 -7.10
C ASN A 198 -0.93 -18.65 -6.72
N PHE A 199 -0.53 -18.00 -5.63
CA PHE A 199 0.81 -18.21 -5.07
C PHE A 199 0.96 -19.67 -4.58
N PRO A 200 2.13 -20.31 -4.76
CA PRO A 200 2.37 -21.67 -4.28
C PRO A 200 2.25 -21.77 -2.75
N GLY A 201 1.68 -22.87 -2.26
CA GLY A 201 1.65 -23.17 -0.83
C GLY A 201 0.77 -22.26 0.03
N ASN A 202 0.48 -22.77 1.22
CA ASN A 202 -0.23 -22.02 2.25
C ASN A 202 0.78 -21.19 3.04
N VAL A 203 0.42 -19.94 3.34
CA VAL A 203 1.18 -19.04 4.21
C VAL A 203 0.31 -18.62 5.40
N THR A 204 0.87 -18.73 6.60
CA THR A 204 0.31 -18.07 7.78
C THR A 204 1.15 -16.84 8.09
N ALA A 205 0.57 -15.66 7.91
CA ALA A 205 1.18 -14.38 8.21
C ALA A 205 0.65 -13.82 9.53
N LYS A 206 1.53 -13.27 10.35
CA LYS A 206 1.21 -12.57 11.59
C LYS A 206 1.86 -11.21 11.59
N VAL A 207 1.07 -10.17 11.79
CA VAL A 207 1.57 -8.81 12.02
C VAL A 207 1.30 -8.43 13.47
N THR A 208 2.34 -7.95 14.15
CA THR A 208 2.25 -7.35 15.47
C THR A 208 2.64 -5.90 15.39
N TYR A 209 1.75 -5.04 15.85
CA TYR A 209 1.98 -3.62 16.07
C TYR A 209 2.26 -3.39 17.55
N HIS A 210 3.21 -2.53 17.86
CA HIS A 210 3.50 -2.12 19.22
C HIS A 210 3.79 -0.62 19.28
N VAL A 211 3.26 0.04 20.31
CA VAL A 211 3.60 1.42 20.63
C VAL A 211 4.29 1.46 21.98
N SER A 212 5.38 2.22 22.10
CA SER A 212 6.13 2.33 23.34
C SER A 212 6.52 3.78 23.65
N HIS A 213 7.11 3.98 24.83
CA HIS A 213 7.46 5.30 25.36
C HIS A 213 8.30 6.11 24.37
N GLY A 214 8.11 7.43 24.38
CA GLY A 214 8.84 8.34 23.53
C GLY A 214 8.46 8.23 22.04
N GLY A 215 7.20 7.94 21.75
CA GLY A 215 6.68 8.02 20.38
C GLY A 215 7.13 6.88 19.47
N LYS A 216 7.42 5.69 19.99
CA LYS A 216 7.91 4.57 19.16
C LYS A 216 6.76 3.72 18.67
N PHE A 217 6.81 3.35 17.40
CA PHE A 217 5.85 2.49 16.70
C PHE A 217 6.57 1.37 15.95
N ASP A 218 6.40 0.14 16.42
CA ASP A 218 7.00 -1.05 15.84
C ASP A 218 5.97 -1.84 15.01
N ILE A 219 6.41 -2.35 13.87
CA ILE A 219 5.68 -3.29 13.01
C ILE A 219 6.55 -4.52 12.79
N SER A 220 6.05 -5.68 13.17
CA SER A 220 6.74 -6.96 13.01
C SER A 220 5.85 -7.93 12.26
N VAL A 221 6.27 -8.35 11.07
CA VAL A 221 5.57 -9.34 10.24
C VAL A 221 6.38 -10.63 10.21
N VAL A 222 5.75 -11.74 10.58
CA VAL A 222 6.30 -13.09 10.45
C VAL A 222 5.37 -13.90 9.58
N ALA A 223 5.90 -14.49 8.51
CA ALA A 223 5.13 -15.36 7.62
C ALA A 223 5.80 -16.72 7.47
N THR A 224 5.03 -17.79 7.68
CA THR A 224 5.52 -19.17 7.56
C THR A 224 4.73 -19.90 6.48
N ALA A 225 5.45 -20.52 5.55
CA ALA A 225 4.88 -21.25 4.42
C ALA A 225 5.05 -22.76 4.54
N THR A 226 4.12 -23.52 3.96
CA THR A 226 4.21 -25.00 3.88
C THR A 226 5.28 -25.46 2.89
N GLU A 227 5.51 -24.67 1.84
CA GLU A 227 6.52 -24.89 0.81
C GLU A 227 7.19 -23.58 0.41
N LYS A 228 8.23 -23.65 -0.41
CA LYS A 228 8.91 -22.44 -0.89
C LYS A 228 7.94 -21.65 -1.79
N THR A 229 7.76 -20.37 -1.50
CA THR A 229 6.90 -19.45 -2.24
C THR A 229 7.50 -18.05 -2.19
N PRO A 230 7.26 -17.17 -3.18
CA PRO A 230 7.60 -15.77 -3.03
C PRO A 230 6.87 -15.17 -1.83
N ILE A 231 7.61 -14.46 -0.99
CA ILE A 231 7.05 -13.62 0.05
C ILE A 231 7.90 -12.34 0.13
N MET A 232 7.25 -11.20 -0.10
CA MET A 232 7.79 -9.87 0.17
C MET A 232 6.65 -9.03 0.73
N THR A 233 6.86 -8.43 1.90
CA THR A 233 5.81 -7.65 2.57
C THR A 233 6.30 -6.25 2.85
N THR A 234 5.37 -5.31 2.88
CA THR A 234 5.61 -3.95 3.38
C THR A 234 4.36 -3.44 4.12
N SER A 235 4.51 -2.30 4.80
CA SER A 235 3.39 -1.51 5.31
C SER A 235 3.22 -0.28 4.42
N HIS A 236 2.09 -0.15 3.75
CA HIS A 236 1.87 0.92 2.76
C HIS A 236 1.42 2.25 3.42
N ILE A 237 2.15 2.71 4.43
CA ILE A 237 1.73 3.87 5.25
C ILE A 237 1.99 5.17 4.50
N TYR A 238 0.95 5.99 4.35
CA TYR A 238 1.03 7.33 3.73
C TYR A 238 1.17 8.40 4.79
N TRP A 239 2.34 9.06 4.79
CA TRP A 239 2.73 10.05 5.78
C TRP A 239 2.42 11.47 5.32
N ASN A 240 1.82 12.26 6.22
CA ASN A 240 1.87 13.72 6.17
C ASN A 240 2.03 14.26 7.59
N LEU A 241 3.27 14.65 7.94
CA LEU A 241 3.59 15.13 9.29
C LEU A 241 2.95 16.47 9.66
N ASP A 242 2.32 17.18 8.72
CA ASP A 242 1.56 18.40 9.03
C ASP A 242 0.10 18.13 9.35
N ALA A 243 -0.36 16.91 9.10
CA ALA A 243 -1.73 16.47 9.37
C ALA A 243 -2.79 17.41 8.75
N PHE A 244 -2.46 18.02 7.62
CA PHE A 244 -3.29 18.98 6.88
C PHE A 244 -3.77 20.19 7.69
N GLN A 245 -3.06 20.50 8.77
CA GLN A 245 -3.31 21.70 9.57
C GLN A 245 -2.57 22.89 8.97
N ASP A 246 -2.86 24.08 9.49
CA ASP A 246 -2.11 25.31 9.20
C ASP A 246 -2.07 25.66 7.69
N GLY A 247 -3.04 25.16 6.92
CA GLY A 247 -3.17 25.38 5.49
C GLY A 247 -2.30 24.50 4.59
N ASN A 248 -1.48 23.59 5.15
CA ASN A 248 -0.70 22.67 4.34
C ASN A 248 -1.59 21.63 3.64
N LYS A 249 -1.31 21.37 2.36
CA LYS A 249 -2.01 20.43 1.49
C LYS A 249 -1.10 19.38 0.87
N ASP A 250 0.21 19.53 0.94
CA ASP A 250 1.20 18.70 0.24
C ASP A 250 2.42 18.35 1.10
N ILE A 251 3.31 17.54 0.52
CA ILE A 251 4.55 17.07 1.14
C ILE A 251 5.82 17.81 0.69
N PHE A 252 5.70 18.86 -0.13
CA PHE A 252 6.88 19.49 -0.74
C PHE A 252 7.82 20.14 0.27
N GLY A 253 7.25 20.68 1.35
CA GLY A 253 7.99 21.27 2.46
C GLY A 253 8.63 20.25 3.41
N HIS A 254 8.22 18.97 3.35
CA HIS A 254 8.82 17.93 4.19
C HIS A 254 10.26 17.69 3.75
N ARG A 255 11.14 17.43 4.72
CA ARG A 255 12.55 17.15 4.49
C ARG A 255 12.82 15.67 4.65
N LEU A 256 13.35 15.06 3.61
CA LEU A 256 13.61 13.63 3.49
C LEU A 256 15.12 13.38 3.48
N ARG A 257 15.54 12.30 4.15
CA ARG A 257 16.89 11.71 4.02
C ARG A 257 16.74 10.21 3.90
N ILE A 258 17.51 9.60 3.00
CA ILE A 258 17.57 8.14 2.80
C ILE A 258 19.04 7.72 2.81
N ALA A 259 19.38 6.71 3.61
CA ALA A 259 20.73 6.14 3.72
C ALA A 259 21.08 5.20 2.55
N ALA A 260 20.88 5.68 1.33
CA ALA A 260 21.04 4.92 0.09
C ALA A 260 21.80 5.74 -0.96
N SER A 261 22.85 5.15 -1.53
CA SER A 261 23.60 5.72 -2.65
C SER A 261 23.15 5.22 -4.01
N ARG A 262 22.27 4.21 -4.03
CA ARG A 262 21.78 3.58 -5.25
C ARG A 262 20.25 3.48 -5.27
N THR A 263 19.71 3.43 -6.47
CA THR A 263 18.33 3.08 -6.78
C THR A 263 18.33 1.96 -7.82
N LEU A 264 17.19 1.29 -8.00
CA LEU A 264 16.99 0.34 -9.08
C LEU A 264 16.36 1.08 -10.27
N GLU A 265 17.00 1.02 -11.43
CA GLU A 265 16.43 1.59 -12.64
C GLU A 265 15.20 0.77 -13.07
N GLU A 266 14.14 1.47 -13.46
CA GLU A 266 12.88 0.88 -13.90
C GLU A 266 12.56 1.27 -15.34
N ASP A 267 11.84 0.40 -16.05
CA ASP A 267 11.32 0.66 -17.39
C ASP A 267 9.99 1.45 -17.34
N SER A 268 9.36 1.66 -18.49
CA SER A 268 8.13 2.46 -18.62
C SER A 268 6.86 1.84 -18.03
N ILE A 269 6.96 0.71 -17.34
CA ILE A 269 5.87 0.10 -16.55
C ILE A 269 6.31 -0.19 -15.11
N SER A 270 7.34 0.53 -14.63
CA SER A 270 7.90 0.43 -13.28
C SER A 270 8.44 -0.98 -12.97
N ILE A 271 8.98 -1.67 -13.97
CA ILE A 271 9.66 -2.96 -13.79
C ILE A 271 11.17 -2.74 -13.82
N PRO A 272 11.95 -3.36 -12.92
CA PRO A 272 13.41 -3.24 -12.92
C PRO A 272 14.05 -3.61 -14.26
N THR A 273 15.02 -2.81 -14.69
CA THR A 273 15.82 -3.08 -15.89
C THR A 273 16.96 -4.05 -15.63
N GLY A 274 17.29 -4.32 -14.36
CA GLY A 274 18.52 -5.01 -13.95
C GLY A 274 19.60 -4.08 -13.39
N ASN A 275 19.54 -2.79 -13.71
CA ASN A 275 20.61 -1.86 -13.40
C ASN A 275 20.43 -1.14 -12.07
N PHE A 276 21.50 -1.11 -11.27
CA PHE A 276 21.59 -0.24 -10.11
C PHE A 276 22.28 1.07 -10.48
N THR A 277 21.61 2.19 -10.31
CA THR A 277 22.15 3.51 -10.68
C THR A 277 22.47 4.34 -9.44
N GLN A 278 23.47 5.21 -9.55
CA GLN A 278 23.88 6.09 -8.45
C GLN A 278 22.91 7.24 -8.32
N VAL A 279 22.47 7.53 -7.09
CA VAL A 279 21.58 8.70 -6.85
C VAL A 279 22.36 10.02 -6.87
N LYS A 280 23.68 9.98 -6.66
CA LYS A 280 24.53 11.18 -6.58
C LYS A 280 24.38 12.06 -7.83
N GLY A 281 24.00 13.32 -7.62
CA GLY A 281 23.87 14.30 -8.70
C GLY A 281 22.56 14.19 -9.51
N THR A 282 21.62 13.34 -9.09
CA THR A 282 20.30 13.18 -9.72
C THR A 282 19.19 13.81 -8.86
N ALA A 283 17.93 13.82 -9.31
CA ALA A 283 16.81 14.26 -8.48
C ALA A 283 16.51 13.34 -7.28
N LEU A 284 17.14 12.14 -7.25
CA LEU A 284 16.96 11.09 -6.25
C LEU A 284 17.96 11.17 -5.09
N ASP A 285 18.88 12.15 -5.08
CA ASP A 285 19.92 12.28 -4.06
C ASP A 285 19.39 12.83 -2.73
N PHE A 286 18.82 11.94 -1.92
CA PHE A 286 18.40 12.18 -0.54
C PHE A 286 19.41 11.67 0.50
N ARG A 287 20.67 11.40 0.11
CA ARG A 287 21.72 10.99 1.08
C ARG A 287 21.96 12.03 2.17
N LYS A 288 21.72 13.30 1.83
CA LYS A 288 21.61 14.41 2.76
C LYS A 288 20.17 14.89 2.81
N GLU A 289 19.77 15.39 3.97
CA GLU A 289 18.43 15.92 4.20
C GLU A 289 18.09 17.03 3.17
N MET A 290 17.00 16.85 2.44
CA MET A 290 16.53 17.74 1.39
C MET A 290 15.01 17.84 1.40
N ALA A 291 14.46 19.01 1.08
CA ALA A 291 13.01 19.14 0.91
C ALA A 291 12.54 18.24 -0.25
N VAL A 292 11.43 17.53 -0.08
CA VAL A 292 10.92 16.59 -1.10
C VAL A 292 10.62 17.34 -2.40
N GLY A 293 10.12 18.58 -2.32
CA GLY A 293 9.87 19.42 -3.49
C GLY A 293 11.11 20.06 -4.14
N ALA A 294 12.30 19.95 -3.56
CA ALA A 294 13.47 20.74 -3.98
C ALA A 294 13.93 20.50 -5.42
N ARG A 295 13.73 19.28 -5.93
CA ARG A 295 14.13 18.87 -7.29
C ARG A 295 12.96 18.36 -8.11
N TRP A 296 11.74 18.79 -7.76
CA TRP A 296 10.51 18.23 -8.29
C TRP A 296 10.48 18.19 -9.83
N ASN A 297 10.79 19.29 -10.49
CA ASN A 297 10.80 19.38 -11.97
C ASN A 297 11.88 18.52 -12.65
N GLN A 298 12.86 18.01 -11.89
CA GLN A 298 13.89 17.10 -12.41
C GLN A 298 13.45 15.64 -12.30
N THR A 299 12.27 15.37 -11.75
CA THR A 299 11.77 14.00 -11.57
C THR A 299 10.99 13.46 -12.76
N VAL A 300 10.87 14.24 -13.83
CA VAL A 300 10.15 13.83 -15.04
C VAL A 300 10.73 12.52 -15.58
N GLY A 301 9.86 11.53 -15.76
CA GLY A 301 10.25 10.22 -16.30
C GLY A 301 10.71 9.19 -15.27
N TYR A 302 10.76 9.54 -13.98
CA TYR A 302 10.99 8.55 -12.91
C TYR A 302 9.73 7.74 -12.59
N GLY A 303 9.93 6.53 -12.06
CA GLY A 303 8.86 5.67 -11.55
C GLY A 303 7.94 5.13 -12.65
N GLY A 304 8.51 4.73 -13.77
CA GLY A 304 7.80 4.04 -14.86
C GLY A 304 6.71 4.84 -15.55
N CYS A 305 6.81 6.16 -15.57
CA CYS A 305 5.93 7.01 -16.36
C CYS A 305 6.71 8.13 -17.04
N PRO A 306 6.92 8.08 -18.38
CA PRO A 306 7.78 9.02 -19.11
C PRO A 306 7.41 10.50 -18.98
N VAL A 307 6.16 10.79 -18.66
CA VAL A 307 5.62 12.16 -18.54
C VAL A 307 5.18 12.52 -17.12
N CYS A 308 5.25 11.58 -16.17
CA CYS A 308 4.88 11.84 -14.79
C CYS A 308 6.00 12.57 -14.05
N ILE A 309 5.60 13.27 -13.00
CA ILE A 309 6.48 13.99 -12.09
C ILE A 309 6.17 13.51 -10.67
N GLY A 310 7.22 13.31 -9.89
CA GLY A 310 7.17 12.74 -8.54
C GLY A 310 8.14 11.56 -8.37
N TYR A 311 7.97 10.87 -7.27
CA TYR A 311 8.76 9.70 -6.88
C TYR A 311 7.84 8.48 -6.85
N ASP A 312 8.29 7.40 -7.47
CA ASP A 312 7.71 6.05 -7.37
C ASP A 312 8.84 5.05 -7.68
N LEU A 313 9.85 4.99 -6.81
CA LEU A 313 11.09 4.25 -7.05
C LEU A 313 11.63 3.61 -5.76
N PRO A 314 12.41 2.53 -5.88
CA PRO A 314 13.09 1.93 -4.74
C PRO A 314 14.48 2.55 -4.54
N TRP A 315 14.83 2.87 -3.30
CA TRP A 315 16.19 3.16 -2.87
C TRP A 315 16.81 1.94 -2.21
N ILE A 316 18.07 1.66 -2.55
CA ILE A 316 18.81 0.49 -2.08
C ILE A 316 19.78 0.94 -0.98
N PHE A 317 19.57 0.47 0.25
CA PHE A 317 20.37 0.93 1.39
C PHE A 317 21.85 0.56 1.23
N ASP A 318 22.73 1.48 1.62
CA ASP A 318 24.19 1.26 1.50
C ASP A 318 24.68 0.18 2.46
N LYS A 319 24.10 0.18 3.67
CA LYS A 319 24.29 -0.80 4.73
C LYS A 319 23.01 -0.81 5.55
N SER A 320 22.27 -1.92 5.59
CA SER A 320 21.18 -2.07 6.57
C SER A 320 21.81 -2.15 7.95
N ASN A 321 21.76 -1.07 8.71
CA ASN A 321 22.45 -0.95 9.98
C ASN A 321 21.38 -0.56 11.00
N ARG A 322 21.02 -1.50 11.89
CA ARG A 322 19.98 -1.28 12.92
C ARG A 322 20.35 -0.21 13.97
N ASN A 323 21.55 0.36 13.91
CA ASN A 323 22.07 1.33 14.88
C ASN A 323 21.92 2.79 14.41
N ALA A 324 21.41 3.04 13.21
CA ALA A 324 21.07 4.38 12.72
C ALA A 324 19.80 4.32 11.84
N PRO A 325 19.00 5.39 11.76
CA PRO A 325 17.83 5.42 10.88
C PRO A 325 18.23 5.25 9.41
N ASP A 326 17.51 4.39 8.69
CA ASP A 326 17.65 4.18 7.26
C ASP A 326 16.95 5.30 6.47
N VAL A 327 15.82 5.80 6.98
CA VAL A 327 15.05 6.93 6.41
C VAL A 327 14.69 7.91 7.51
N SER A 328 14.71 9.20 7.21
CA SER A 328 14.12 10.22 8.08
C SER A 328 13.25 11.20 7.32
N LEU A 329 12.08 11.52 7.88
CA LEU A 329 11.15 12.52 7.37
C LEU A 329 10.90 13.59 8.44
N TYR A 330 10.88 14.85 8.04
CA TYR A 330 10.69 15.97 8.94
C TYR A 330 9.76 17.01 8.33
N SER A 331 8.87 17.61 9.14
CA SER A 331 8.18 18.83 8.75
C SER A 331 8.63 20.04 9.57
N PRO A 332 9.17 21.10 8.92
CA PRO A 332 9.41 22.38 9.58
C PRO A 332 8.15 23.01 10.21
N THR A 333 6.98 22.76 9.62
CA THR A 333 5.71 23.37 10.02
C THR A 333 5.23 22.79 11.34
N SER A 334 4.89 21.49 11.40
CA SER A 334 4.44 20.85 12.64
C SER A 334 5.55 20.66 13.68
N GLY A 335 6.79 20.45 13.22
CA GLY A 335 7.91 20.09 14.08
C GLY A 335 7.70 18.80 14.89
N ILE A 336 6.84 17.89 14.43
CA ILE A 336 6.66 16.57 15.03
C ILE A 336 8.02 15.82 15.09
N LYS A 337 8.47 15.56 16.33
CA LYS A 337 9.21 14.37 16.81
C LYS A 337 8.99 14.17 18.29
N GLN A 338 9.41 13.02 18.77
CA GLN A 338 9.96 12.82 20.08
C GLN A 338 11.36 12.16 20.05
N VAL A 339 12.32 12.85 20.69
CA VAL A 339 13.63 12.30 21.04
C VAL A 339 13.43 11.20 22.08
N LEU A 340 14.12 10.06 21.93
CA LEU A 340 14.52 9.29 23.11
C LEU A 340 16.01 8.94 23.06
N PHE A 341 16.73 9.51 24.04
CA PHE A 341 18.04 9.15 24.57
C PHE A 341 18.68 7.88 23.97
N MET A 342 19.84 8.04 23.34
CA MET A 342 20.92 7.07 23.49
C MET A 342 21.92 7.62 24.52
N CYS A 343 22.12 6.88 25.62
CA CYS A 343 23.26 7.04 26.50
C CYS A 343 24.55 6.81 25.69
N MET A 344 25.14 7.87 25.14
CA MET A 344 26.58 7.93 24.87
C MET A 344 27.09 9.24 25.45
N LYS A 345 27.99 9.11 26.43
CA LYS A 345 28.82 10.22 26.89
C LYS A 345 29.60 10.74 25.68
N GLU A 346 29.23 11.90 25.18
CA GLU A 346 30.10 13.05 24.92
C GLU A 346 29.28 14.15 24.26
N ALA A 347 29.54 15.38 24.70
CA ALA A 347 28.70 16.54 24.47
C ALA A 347 28.63 16.93 22.98
N PHE A 348 27.41 16.91 22.42
CA PHE A 348 27.07 17.71 21.25
C PHE A 348 26.14 18.85 21.68
N THR A 349 26.70 20.05 21.67
CA THR A 349 25.99 21.32 21.75
C THR A 349 25.43 21.66 20.37
N ASP A 350 24.11 21.53 20.24
CA ASP A 350 23.18 22.34 19.44
C ASP A 350 21.97 21.48 19.04
N ILE A 351 20.90 21.58 19.83
CA ILE A 351 19.49 21.18 19.59
C ILE A 351 19.34 20.12 18.47
N GLU A 352 19.57 18.84 18.82
CA GLU A 352 19.28 17.72 17.93
C GLU A 352 17.76 17.56 17.75
N ALA A 353 17.27 18.29 16.75
CA ALA A 353 15.88 18.61 16.51
C ALA A 353 15.07 17.48 15.87
N LEU A 354 13.76 17.68 15.99
CA LEU A 354 12.66 16.75 15.96
C LEU A 354 12.40 16.03 14.56
N ARG A 355 12.49 14.67 14.37
CA ARG A 355 12.26 13.84 13.13
C ARG A 355 11.48 12.50 13.29
N LEU A 356 10.68 12.09 12.29
CA LEU A 356 10.27 10.68 12.05
C LEU A 356 11.49 9.90 11.55
N GLU A 357 11.85 8.83 12.23
CA GLU A 357 13.00 7.97 11.92
C GLU A 357 12.56 6.52 11.70
N ILE A 358 12.92 5.97 10.55
CA ILE A 358 12.62 4.59 10.18
C ILE A 358 13.90 3.78 10.22
N THR A 359 13.88 2.68 10.97
CA THR A 359 14.90 1.64 10.98
C THR A 359 14.25 0.33 10.57
N THR A 360 14.88 -0.41 9.67
CA THR A 360 14.31 -1.66 9.15
C THR A 360 15.36 -2.76 9.00
N ASN A 361 14.90 -4.01 8.95
CA ASN A 361 15.74 -5.13 8.50
C ASN A 361 15.62 -5.40 6.99
N GLN A 362 14.86 -4.59 6.26
CA GLN A 362 14.70 -4.70 4.82
C GLN A 362 15.87 -4.03 4.07
N PRO A 363 16.27 -4.55 2.89
CA PRO A 363 17.43 -4.04 2.15
C PRO A 363 17.12 -2.81 1.28
N ALA A 364 15.85 -2.48 1.07
CA ALA A 364 15.42 -1.35 0.26
C ALA A 364 14.20 -0.64 0.87
N VAL A 365 13.87 0.51 0.29
CA VAL A 365 12.66 1.27 0.58
C VAL A 365 12.06 1.81 -0.71
N GLN A 366 10.81 1.50 -0.98
CA GLN A 366 10.03 2.17 -2.02
C GLN A 366 9.53 3.51 -1.47
N ILE A 367 9.67 4.56 -2.27
CA ILE A 367 9.10 5.87 -1.99
C ILE A 367 8.10 6.20 -3.08
N PHE A 368 6.84 6.36 -2.69
CA PHE A 368 5.77 6.82 -3.57
C PHE A 368 5.19 8.15 -3.08
N SER A 369 5.27 9.20 -3.89
CA SER A 369 4.82 10.53 -3.50
C SER A 369 3.33 10.79 -3.70
N GLY A 370 2.48 9.76 -3.76
CA GLY A 370 1.03 9.96 -3.84
C GLY A 370 0.59 10.60 -5.15
N ASN A 371 1.19 10.21 -6.28
CA ASN A 371 1.06 10.89 -7.58
C ASN A 371 -0.37 10.91 -8.14
N TRP A 372 -1.23 10.00 -7.68
CA TRP A 372 -2.59 9.82 -8.20
C TRP A 372 -3.67 9.91 -7.12
N LEU A 373 -3.35 10.48 -5.96
CA LEU A 373 -4.33 10.65 -4.89
C LEU A 373 -5.43 11.63 -5.32
N GLN A 374 -6.68 11.17 -5.27
CA GLN A 374 -7.89 11.95 -5.54
C GLN A 374 -9.06 11.39 -4.72
N ILE A 375 -8.96 11.44 -3.38
CA ILE A 375 -9.97 10.85 -2.49
C ILE A 375 -10.42 11.79 -1.37
N PRO A 376 -11.66 11.63 -0.86
CA PRO A 376 -12.12 12.37 0.30
C PRO A 376 -11.23 12.18 1.53
N ARG A 377 -10.96 13.27 2.26
CA ARG A 377 -10.24 13.22 3.54
C ARG A 377 -11.11 12.60 4.63
N LYS A 378 -10.46 12.00 5.64
CA LYS A 378 -11.12 11.62 6.89
C LYS A 378 -11.55 12.83 7.71
N VAL A 379 -12.54 12.68 8.57
CA VAL A 379 -13.10 13.73 9.45
C VAL A 379 -12.00 14.45 10.22
N VAL A 380 -11.03 13.71 10.77
CA VAL A 380 -9.94 14.28 11.56
C VAL A 380 -8.97 15.15 10.75
N HIS A 381 -9.00 15.05 9.41
CA HIS A 381 -8.22 15.87 8.47
C HIS A 381 -9.08 16.92 7.74
N GLY A 382 -10.23 17.29 8.32
CA GLY A 382 -11.14 18.29 7.76
C GLY A 382 -12.36 17.69 7.04
N GLY A 383 -12.46 16.37 6.95
CA GLY A 383 -13.64 15.66 6.47
C GLY A 383 -13.80 15.58 4.95
N PRO A 384 -14.86 14.89 4.50
CA PRO A 384 -14.98 14.41 3.12
C PRO A 384 -15.28 15.52 2.09
N LEU A 385 -15.49 16.77 2.53
CA LEU A 385 -15.57 17.93 1.65
C LEU A 385 -14.19 18.40 1.16
N MET A 386 -13.12 17.96 1.83
CA MET A 386 -11.74 18.17 1.41
C MET A 386 -11.22 16.91 0.72
N ILE A 387 -10.19 17.06 -0.12
CA ILE A 387 -9.58 15.96 -0.88
C ILE A 387 -8.10 15.79 -0.48
N TYR A 388 -7.63 14.55 -0.35
CA TYR A 388 -6.22 14.27 -0.52
C TYR A 388 -5.94 14.27 -2.02
N ASP A 389 -5.33 15.35 -2.46
CA ASP A 389 -4.92 15.61 -3.85
C ASP A 389 -3.55 14.97 -4.12
N GLN A 390 -3.07 15.02 -5.36
CA GLN A 390 -1.74 14.56 -5.71
C GLN A 390 -0.70 15.19 -4.76
N TYR A 391 0.26 14.38 -4.32
CA TYR A 391 1.35 14.82 -3.44
C TYR A 391 0.90 15.26 -2.04
N SER A 392 -0.33 14.93 -1.64
CA SER A 392 -0.80 15.15 -0.27
C SER A 392 -0.06 14.33 0.79
N ALA A 393 0.64 13.28 0.38
CA ALA A 393 1.37 12.37 1.27
C ALA A 393 2.51 11.68 0.54
N ILE A 394 3.40 11.09 1.34
CA ILE A 394 4.47 10.22 0.87
C ILE A 394 4.31 8.85 1.52
N ALA A 395 4.23 7.80 0.71
CA ALA A 395 4.36 6.43 1.19
C ALA A 395 5.85 6.09 1.33
N ILE A 396 6.19 5.45 2.45
CA ILE A 396 7.55 4.98 2.74
C ILE A 396 7.42 3.50 3.07
N GLU A 397 7.93 2.67 2.18
CA GLU A 397 7.65 1.24 2.14
C GLU A 397 8.96 0.46 2.21
N PRO A 398 9.51 0.21 3.41
CA PRO A 398 10.63 -0.71 3.57
C PRO A 398 10.27 -2.08 2.99
N GLU A 399 11.08 -2.61 2.09
CA GLU A 399 10.80 -3.89 1.41
C GLU A 399 12.08 -4.53 0.84
N GLY A 400 11.93 -5.71 0.24
CA GLY A 400 13.00 -6.34 -0.50
C GLY A 400 13.26 -5.63 -1.83
N TYR A 401 14.09 -6.23 -2.69
CA TYR A 401 14.25 -5.68 -4.04
C TYR A 401 13.03 -6.02 -4.87
N LEU A 402 12.55 -5.03 -5.61
CA LEU A 402 11.48 -5.18 -6.58
C LEU A 402 11.85 -6.29 -7.58
N ASP A 403 10.93 -7.23 -7.83
CA ASP A 403 11.09 -8.31 -8.81
C ASP A 403 12.37 -9.17 -8.63
N ALA A 404 12.97 -9.24 -7.43
CA ALA A 404 14.21 -9.99 -7.22
C ALA A 404 14.09 -11.49 -7.53
N ILE A 405 12.88 -12.04 -7.43
CA ILE A 405 12.58 -13.43 -7.80
C ILE A 405 12.86 -13.74 -9.27
N ASN A 406 12.85 -12.71 -10.13
CA ASN A 406 13.16 -12.80 -11.55
C ASN A 406 14.55 -12.25 -11.91
N ASN A 407 15.33 -11.83 -10.90
CA ASN A 407 16.70 -11.30 -11.05
C ASN A 407 17.65 -11.99 -10.04
N PRO A 408 17.85 -13.32 -10.14
CA PRO A 408 18.60 -14.11 -9.16
C PRO A 408 20.07 -13.71 -9.01
N GLU A 409 20.65 -13.04 -10.02
CA GLU A 409 22.02 -12.53 -10.00
C GLU A 409 22.27 -11.47 -8.94
N TRP A 410 21.21 -10.87 -8.36
CA TRP A 410 21.34 -9.93 -7.25
C TRP A 410 21.61 -10.62 -5.90
N GLY A 411 21.47 -11.95 -5.83
CA GLY A 411 21.70 -12.72 -4.60
C GLY A 411 20.66 -12.47 -3.50
N VAL A 412 19.47 -12.00 -3.86
CA VAL A 412 18.35 -11.76 -2.93
C VAL A 412 17.32 -12.86 -3.07
N ASP A 413 17.20 -13.72 -2.04
CA ASP A 413 16.22 -14.80 -2.02
C ASP A 413 14.92 -14.35 -1.33
N GLN A 414 13.86 -14.19 -2.13
CA GLN A 414 12.50 -13.92 -1.66
C GLN A 414 11.58 -15.13 -1.85
N ILE A 415 12.11 -16.28 -2.29
CA ILE A 415 11.38 -17.55 -2.42
C ILE A 415 11.68 -18.41 -1.19
N CYS A 416 10.98 -18.13 -0.10
CA CYS A 416 11.30 -18.65 1.22
C CYS A 416 10.17 -19.48 1.84
N LYS A 417 10.50 -20.20 2.92
CA LYS A 417 9.50 -20.84 3.81
C LYS A 417 9.21 -20.02 5.06
N LEU A 418 10.08 -19.06 5.37
CA LEU A 418 9.99 -18.21 6.54
C LEU A 418 10.46 -16.82 6.15
N LEU A 419 9.58 -15.83 6.35
CA LEU A 419 9.89 -14.42 6.26
C LEU A 419 9.82 -13.80 7.66
N SER A 420 10.78 -12.92 7.96
CA SER A 420 10.76 -12.03 9.12
C SER A 420 11.05 -10.60 8.66
N HIS A 421 10.04 -9.74 8.73
CA HIS A 421 10.13 -8.32 8.40
C HIS A 421 9.92 -7.53 9.69
N GLN A 422 10.82 -6.57 9.94
CA GLN A 422 10.75 -5.68 11.09
C GLN A 422 10.96 -4.23 10.63
N LEU A 423 10.08 -3.37 11.10
CA LEU A 423 10.12 -1.93 10.91
C LEU A 423 9.89 -1.26 12.26
N LEU A 424 10.81 -0.39 12.66
CA LEU A 424 10.66 0.52 13.78
C LEU A 424 10.54 1.95 13.23
N VAL A 425 9.46 2.62 13.59
CA VAL A 425 9.25 4.04 13.36
C VAL A 425 9.35 4.75 14.70
N ALA A 426 10.32 5.63 14.87
CA ALA A 426 10.39 6.53 16.02
C ALA A 426 9.88 7.90 15.58
N PHE A 427 8.86 8.41 16.28
CA PHE A 427 8.41 9.78 16.13
C PHE A 427 9.21 10.62 17.06
#